data_AF-A0A7I4YN87-F1
#
_entry.id   AF-A0A7I4YN87-F1
#
_cell.length_a   1.000
_cell.length_b   1.000
_cell.length_c   1.000
_cell.angle_alpha   90.00
_cell.angle_beta   90.00
_cell.angle_gamma   90.00
#
_symmetry.space_group_name_H-M   'P 1'
#
loop_
_entity.id
_entity.type
_entity.pdbx_description
1 polymer ?
#
loop_
_entity_poly.entity_id
_entity_poly.type
_entity_poly.pdbx_seq_one_letter_code
_entity_poly.pdbx_strand_id
1 'polypeptide(L)' 'MLAVLFKEACASCPPIEDSPAARLTYTYKNTVQVGPTSPLEEGTTATLKCHSGLIREGQATATCTSGKWNGLPLGVCTKQ' A
#
# COMPACT_ATOMS: atom_id res chain seq x y z
N MET A 1 -19.34 22.67 17.43
CA MET A 1 -19.34 21.22 17.08
C MET A 1 -19.12 21.14 15.57
N LEU A 2 -18.08 20.62 14.96
CA LEU A 2 -16.81 19.99 15.33
C LEU A 2 -15.75 20.65 14.44
N ALA A 3 -14.58 20.98 14.97
CA ALA A 3 -13.42 21.18 14.12
C ALA A 3 -13.05 19.82 13.53
N VAL A 4 -13.35 19.58 12.26
CA VAL A 4 -12.71 18.51 11.50
C VAL A 4 -11.26 18.95 11.36
N LEU A 5 -10.44 18.54 12.33
CA LEU A 5 -9.00 18.68 12.23
C LEU A 5 -8.58 17.81 11.04
N PHE A 6 -8.53 18.41 9.86
CA PHE A 6 -7.68 17.95 8.77
C PHE A 6 -6.20 18.16 9.20
N LYS A 7 -5.78 17.47 10.27
CA LYS A 7 -4.47 16.81 10.22
C LYS A 7 -4.70 15.70 9.16
N GLU A 8 -3.90 15.50 8.14
CA GLU A 8 -2.45 15.52 8.06
C GLU A 8 -2.02 16.18 6.74
N ALA A 9 -1.43 17.38 6.81
CA ALA A 9 -0.52 17.86 5.78
C ALA A 9 0.90 17.29 6.03
N CYS A 10 1.00 15.97 6.17
CA CYS A 10 2.25 15.26 6.43
C CYS A 10 2.35 14.11 5.44
N ALA A 11 3.23 14.23 4.44
CA ALA A 11 3.86 13.11 3.71
C ALA A 11 3.02 11.83 3.49
N SER A 12 1.73 11.94 3.17
CA SER A 12 0.85 10.78 3.01
C SER A 12 0.90 10.26 1.58
N CYS A 13 0.79 8.94 1.43
CA CYS A 13 0.89 8.29 0.12
C CYS A 13 -0.50 7.94 -0.42
N PRO A 14 -0.74 8.11 -1.73
CA PRO A 14 -2.00 7.69 -2.34
C PRO A 14 -2.11 6.15 -2.30
N PRO A 15 -3.33 5.58 -2.25
CA PRO A 15 -3.55 4.16 -2.46
C PRO A 15 -2.89 3.68 -3.76
N ILE A 16 -2.24 2.52 -3.74
CA ILE A 16 -1.70 1.87 -4.94
C ILE A 16 -2.85 1.18 -5.66
N GLU A 17 -2.88 1.28 -6.98
CA GLU A 17 -3.88 0.63 -7.82
C GLU A 17 -3.91 -0.89 -7.57
N ASP A 18 -5.11 -1.43 -7.39
CA ASP A 18 -5.31 -2.86 -7.19
C ASP A 18 -5.00 -3.64 -8.48
N SER A 19 -4.45 -4.84 -8.32
CA SER A 19 -4.21 -5.77 -9.41
C SER A 19 -5.17 -6.95 -9.31
N PRO A 20 -5.82 -7.41 -10.40
CA PRO A 20 -6.66 -8.61 -10.35
C PRO A 20 -5.87 -9.88 -10.00
N ALA A 21 -4.55 -9.87 -10.20
CA ALA A 21 -3.66 -11.01 -9.95
C ALA A 21 -3.12 -11.04 -8.51
N ALA A 22 -3.28 -9.98 -7.73
CA ALA A 22 -2.72 -9.86 -6.38
C ALA A 22 -3.68 -9.20 -5.39
N ARG A 23 -3.34 -9.26 -4.10
CA ARG A 23 -3.99 -8.47 -3.05
C ARG A 23 -2.95 -7.62 -2.35
N LEU A 24 -3.21 -6.33 -2.26
CA LEU A 24 -2.40 -5.38 -1.50
C LEU A 24 -2.91 -5.28 -0.06
N THR A 25 -1.99 -5.46 0.88
CA THR A 25 -2.25 -5.29 2.31
C THR A 25 -1.39 -4.16 2.83
N TYR A 26 -2.00 -3.19 3.48
CA TYR A 26 -1.34 -2.02 4.03
C TYR A 26 -1.25 -2.16 5.55
N THR A 27 -0.03 -2.11 6.08
CA THR A 27 0.22 -2.23 7.51
C THR A 27 0.84 -0.94 8.02
N TYR A 28 0.20 -0.33 9.00
CA TYR A 28 0.71 0.84 9.71
C TYR A 28 0.62 0.60 11.21
N LYS A 29 1.79 0.55 11.87
CA LYS A 29 1.91 0.16 13.28
C LYS A 29 1.24 -1.20 13.53
N ASN A 30 0.10 -1.21 14.21
CA ASN A 30 -0.70 -2.42 14.51
C ASN A 30 -2.00 -2.50 13.70
N THR A 31 -2.22 -1.59 12.76
CA THR A 31 -3.41 -1.56 11.91
C THR A 31 -3.11 -2.17 10.56
N VAL A 32 -3.99 -3.07 10.11
CA VAL A 32 -3.92 -3.69 8.79
C VAL A 32 -5.17 -3.30 8.01
N GLN A 33 -4.98 -2.75 6.81
CA GLN A 33 -6.05 -2.30 5.92
C GLN A 33 -5.89 -2.89 4.52
N VAL A 34 -7.01 -3.10 3.83
CA VAL A 34 -7.10 -3.54 2.43
C VAL A 34 -8.10 -2.63 1.73
N GLY A 35 -7.79 -2.20 0.51
CA GLY A 35 -8.63 -1.25 -0.24
C GLY A 35 -8.80 0.12 0.43
N PRO A 36 -7.72 0.81 0.82
CA PRO A 36 -7.79 2.20 1.30
C PRO A 36 -8.50 3.09 0.27
N THR A 37 -9.51 3.85 0.71
CA THR A 37 -10.10 4.94 -0.08
C THR A 37 -9.54 6.31 0.30
N SER A 38 -8.75 6.38 1.37
CA SER A 38 -8.07 7.57 1.87
C SER A 38 -6.54 7.45 1.75
N PRO A 39 -5.81 8.58 1.69
CA PRO A 39 -4.34 8.58 1.74
C PRO A 39 -3.81 7.87 2.99
N LEU A 40 -2.71 7.16 2.83
CA LEU A 40 -2.07 6.39 3.90
C LEU A 40 -0.98 7.21 4.58
N GLU A 41 -0.87 7.08 5.90
CA GLU A 41 0.11 7.80 6.70
C GLU A 41 1.56 7.40 6.35
N GLU A 42 2.49 8.31 6.60
CA GLU A 42 3.93 8.03 6.49
C GLU A 42 4.34 6.84 7.38
N GLY A 43 5.21 5.98 6.84
CA GLY A 43 5.62 4.73 7.49
C GLY A 43 4.69 3.55 7.21
N THR A 44 3.55 3.76 6.53
CA THR A 44 2.71 2.65 6.08
C THR A 44 3.47 1.76 5.10
N THR A 45 3.38 0.45 5.28
CA THR A 45 4.00 -0.54 4.39
C THR A 45 2.92 -1.28 3.61
N ALA A 46 2.92 -1.13 2.29
CA ALA A 46 2.12 -1.90 1.36
C ALA A 46 2.83 -3.22 1.05
N THR A 47 2.12 -4.34 1.14
CA THR A 47 2.62 -5.68 0.85
C THR A 47 1.75 -6.32 -0.23
N LEU A 48 2.38 -6.71 -1.32
CA LEU A 48 1.79 -7.43 -2.44
C LEU A 48 1.81 -8.93 -2.18
N LYS A 49 0.63 -9.53 -2.19
CA LYS A 49 0.42 -10.97 -2.06
C LYS A 49 -0.26 -11.51 -3.31
N CYS A 50 0.44 -12.33 -4.08
CA CYS A 50 -0.14 -13.00 -5.25
C CYS A 50 -1.23 -13.99 -4.84
N HIS A 51 -2.24 -14.16 -5.70
CA HIS A 51 -3.23 -15.23 -5.52
C HIS A 51 -2.59 -16.61 -5.65
N SER A 52 -3.27 -17.63 -5.13
CA SER A 52 -2.81 -19.02 -5.18
C SER A 52 -2.51 -19.48 -6.61
N GLY A 53 -1.34 -20.08 -6.83
CA GLY A 53 -0.90 -20.55 -8.15
C GLY A 53 -0.21 -19.50 -9.01
N LEU A 54 -0.02 -18.28 -8.48
CA LEU A 54 0.80 -17.24 -9.11
C LEU A 54 2.09 -17.06 -8.33
N ILE A 55 3.14 -16.67 -9.04
CA ILE A 55 4.45 -16.38 -8.48
C ILE A 55 4.73 -14.90 -8.65
N ARG A 56 5.32 -14.31 -7.61
CA ARG A 56 5.72 -12.91 -7.62
C ARG A 56 7.07 -12.77 -8.31
N GLU A 57 7.11 -11.95 -9.34
CA GLU A 57 8.35 -11.48 -9.95
C GLU A 57 8.60 -10.03 -9.54
N GLY A 58 9.71 -9.79 -8.84
CA GLY A 58 10.10 -8.45 -8.36
C GLY A 58 9.69 -8.14 -6.92
N GLN A 59 9.54 -6.86 -6.63
CA GLN A 59 9.42 -6.33 -5.28
C GLN A 59 8.05 -6.62 -4.64
N ALA A 60 8.04 -7.14 -3.42
CA ALA A 60 6.81 -7.49 -2.72
C ALA A 60 6.24 -6.36 -1.87
N THR A 61 7.05 -5.37 -1.53
CA THR A 61 6.72 -4.40 -0.48
C THR A 61 7.13 -3.01 -0.90
N ALA A 62 6.28 -2.04 -0.58
CA ALA A 62 6.58 -0.63 -0.73
C ALA A 62 6.28 0.10 0.57
N THR A 63 7.14 1.04 0.96
CA THR A 63 6.98 1.80 2.21
C THR A 63 6.73 3.26 1.89
N CYS A 64 5.70 3.85 2.51
CA CYS A 64 5.38 5.25 2.36
C CYS A 64 6.41 6.09 3.13
N THR A 65 7.12 6.98 2.45
CA THR A 65 8.07 7.91 3.07
C THR A 65 7.99 9.25 2.35
N SER A 66 7.86 10.35 3.09
CA SER A 66 7.82 11.69 2.50
C SER A 66 6.78 11.86 1.38
N GLY A 67 5.62 11.19 1.48
CA GLY A 67 4.52 11.25 0.51
C GLY A 67 4.72 10.43 -0.76
N LYS A 68 5.75 9.59 -0.81
CA LYS A 68 6.03 8.70 -1.95
C LYS A 68 6.22 7.26 -1.48
N TRP A 69 5.79 6.33 -2.31
CA TRP A 69 6.06 4.91 -2.10
C TRP A 69 7.49 4.57 -2.52
N ASN A 70 8.34 4.23 -1.55
CA ASN A 70 9.66 3.65 -1.80
C ASN A 70 9.51 2.15 -2.06
N GLY A 71 10.11 1.68 -3.16
CA GLY A 71 9.98 0.29 -3.58
C GLY A 71 8.91 0.05 -4.64
N LEU A 72 8.43 1.12 -5.29
CA LEU A 72 7.74 1.00 -6.57
C LEU A 72 8.73 0.91 -7.74
N PRO A 73 8.36 0.21 -8.82
CA PRO A 73 7.12 -0.54 -8.99
C PRO A 73 7.09 -1.83 -8.15
N LEU A 74 5.92 -2.17 -7.62
CA LEU A 74 5.71 -3.49 -7.05
C LEU A 74 5.80 -4.54 -8.16
N GLY A 75 6.24 -5.74 -7.77
CA GLY A 75 6.36 -6.88 -8.64
C GLY A 75 5.01 -7.33 -9.21
N VAL A 76 5.07 -8.05 -10.31
CA VAL A 76 3.89 -8.62 -10.98
C VAL A 76 3.69 -10.07 -10.55
N CYS A 77 2.45 -10.52 -10.56
CA CYS A 77 2.10 -11.91 -10.29
C CYS A 77 1.86 -12.64 -11.62
N THR A 78 2.75 -13.55 -11.97
CA THR A 78 2.70 -14.35 -13.20
C THR A 78 2.36 -15.81 -12.88
N LYS A 79 1.70 -16.50 -13.80
CA LYS A 79 1.59 -17.97 -13.72
C LYS A 79 2.94 -18.54 -14.15
N GLN A 80 3.49 -19.43 -13.33
CA GLN A 80 4.70 -20.16 -13.70
C GLN A 80 4.41 -21.16 -14.82
#